data_AF-A0AAI9MPL7-F1
#
_entry.id   AF-A0AAI9MPL7-F1
#
_cell.length_a   1.000
_cell.length_b   1.000
_cell.length_c   1.000
_cell.angle_alpha   90.00
_cell.angle_beta   90.00
_cell.angle_gamma   90.00
#
_symmetry.space_group_name_H-M   'P 1'
#
loop_
_entity.id
_entity.type
_entity.pdbx_description
1 polymer ?
#
loop_
_entity_poly.entity_id
_entity_poly.type
_entity_poly.pdbx_seq_one_letter_code
_entity_poly.pdbx_strand_id
1 'polypeptide(L)' 'MSEINPRQAKYADIHAKLTDRMQSVRVILEQMEGHEYAAISTYMNNMEAIACFYEEAGESLSEPDFLNYLKQNDLNLFIE' A
#
# COMPACT_ATOMS: atom_id res chain seq x y z
N MET A 1 25.85 9.67 -18.34
CA MET A 1 24.87 8.71 -17.77
C MET A 1 24.70 9.12 -16.33
N SER A 2 23.51 9.59 -15.94
CA SER A 2 23.28 10.01 -14.56
C SER A 2 23.11 8.75 -13.72
N GLU A 3 24.03 8.51 -12.78
CA GLU A 3 23.90 7.44 -11.81
C GLU A 3 22.57 7.66 -11.06
N ILE A 4 21.66 6.69 -11.13
CA ILE A 4 20.42 6.72 -10.36
C ILE A 4 20.85 6.69 -8.90
N ASN A 5 20.48 7.72 -8.15
CA ASN A 5 20.77 7.79 -6.72
C ASN A 5 20.22 6.51 -6.04
N PRO A 6 21.06 5.69 -5.39
CA PRO A 6 20.62 4.41 -4.80
C PRO A 6 19.43 4.54 -3.86
N ARG A 7 19.26 5.70 -3.21
CA ARG A 7 18.10 5.99 -2.35
C ARG A 7 16.81 6.17 -3.17
N GLN A 8 16.89 6.81 -4.33
CA GLN A 8 15.73 6.97 -5.21
C GLN A 8 15.29 5.63 -5.81
N ALA A 9 16.23 4.73 -6.13
CA ALA A 9 15.90 3.37 -6.55
C ALA A 9 15.17 2.60 -5.43
N LYS A 10 15.71 2.63 -4.19
CA LYS A 10 15.04 2.04 -3.01
C LYS A 10 13.62 2.58 -2.82
N TYR A 11 13.43 3.90 -2.94
CA TYR A 11 12.12 4.52 -2.75
C TYR A 11 11.13 4.19 -3.87
N ALA A 12 11.59 4.09 -5.11
CA ALA A 12 10.76 3.62 -6.21
C ALA A 12 10.29 2.18 -5.98
N ASP A 13 11.16 1.30 -5.48
CA ASP A 13 10.80 -0.09 -5.17
C ASP A 13 9.76 -0.19 -4.04
N ILE A 14 9.94 0.59 -2.97
CA ILE A 14 8.98 0.66 -1.86
C ILE A 14 7.63 1.20 -2.36
N HIS A 15 7.65 2.27 -3.16
CA HIS A 15 6.44 2.84 -3.74
C HIS A 15 5.69 1.83 -4.62
N ALA A 16 6.39 1.14 -5.51
CA ALA A 16 5.79 0.10 -6.36
C ALA A 16 5.15 -1.02 -5.53
N LYS A 17 5.83 -1.48 -4.46
CA LYS A 17 5.28 -2.49 -3.53
C LYS A 17 4.01 -1.99 -2.83
N LEU A 18 3.99 -0.73 -2.38
CA LEU A 18 2.81 -0.16 -1.73
C LEU A 18 1.63 -0.03 -2.69
N THR A 19 1.87 0.40 -3.94
CA THR A 19 0.83 0.51 -4.97
C THR A 19 0.20 -0.85 -5.27
N ASP A 20 1.02 -1.89 -5.46
CA ASP A 20 0.54 -3.25 -5.74
C ASP A 20 -0.31 -3.81 -4.57
N ARG A 21 0.15 -3.61 -3.34
CA ARG A 21 -0.62 -4.04 -2.15
C ARG A 21 -1.88 -3.21 -1.96
N MET A 22 -1.87 -1.92 -2.26
CA MET A 22 -3.09 -1.09 -2.20
C MET A 22 -4.13 -1.56 -3.21
N GLN A 23 -3.73 -2.04 -4.40
CA GLN A 23 -4.66 -2.63 -5.36
C GLN A 23 -5.30 -3.91 -4.81
N SER A 24 -4.54 -4.73 -4.07
CA SER A 24 -5.08 -5.89 -3.36
C SER A 24 -6.09 -5.49 -2.28
N VAL A 25 -5.80 -4.43 -1.52
CA VAL A 25 -6.72 -3.87 -0.52
C VAL A 25 -8.00 -3.35 -1.15
N ARG A 26 -7.93 -2.68 -2.31
CA ARG A 26 -9.12 -2.23 -3.06
C ARG A 26 -10.05 -3.39 -3.40
N VAL A 27 -9.50 -4.47 -3.95
CA VAL A 27 -10.29 -5.68 -4.26
C VAL A 27 -10.94 -6.27 -3.01
N ILE A 28 -10.21 -6.30 -1.89
CA ILE A 28 -10.77 -6.75 -0.61
C ILE A 28 -11.94 -5.84 -0.19
N LEU A 29 -11.76 -4.51 -0.22
CA LEU A 29 -12.81 -3.56 0.17
C LEU A 29 -14.06 -3.69 -0.70
N GLU A 30 -13.91 -3.88 -2.02
CA GLU A 30 -15.02 -4.13 -2.95
C GLU A 30 -15.77 -5.43 -2.59
N GLN A 31 -15.05 -6.51 -2.30
CA GLN A 31 -15.66 -7.75 -1.80
C GLN A 31 -16.40 -7.52 -0.48
N MET A 32 -15.85 -6.66 0.37
CA MET A 32 -16.40 -6.39 1.68
C MET A 32 -17.69 -5.57 1.62
N GLU A 33 -17.76 -4.58 0.74
CA GLU A 33 -18.93 -3.75 0.47
C GLU A 33 -20.09 -4.57 -0.12
N GLY A 34 -19.77 -5.57 -0.95
CA GLY A 34 -20.77 -6.50 -1.48
C GLY A 34 -21.47 -7.35 -0.42
N HIS A 35 -20.94 -7.43 0.82
CA HIS A 35 -21.44 -8.28 1.91
C HIS A 35 -21.58 -9.78 1.58
N GLU A 36 -21.04 -10.24 0.45
CA GLU A 36 -21.13 -11.63 -0.02
C GLU A 36 -19.95 -12.46 0.49
N TYR A 37 -19.89 -12.69 1.80
CA TYR A 37 -18.90 -13.61 2.35
C TYR A 37 -19.47 -15.02 2.43
N ALA A 38 -18.81 -15.96 1.75
CA ALA A 38 -19.14 -17.39 1.88
C ALA A 38 -18.92 -17.93 3.30
N ALA A 39 -18.06 -17.28 4.10
CA ALA A 39 -17.76 -17.65 5.47
C ALA A 39 -17.21 -16.47 6.30
N ILE A 40 -17.41 -16.53 7.63
CA ILE A 40 -16.82 -15.56 8.59
C ILE A 40 -15.29 -15.57 8.53
N SER A 41 -14.67 -16.72 8.25
CA SER A 41 -13.21 -16.81 8.07
C SER A 41 -12.72 -15.96 6.91
N THR A 42 -13.48 -15.86 5.81
CA THR A 42 -13.14 -14.98 4.68
C THR A 42 -13.15 -13.52 5.11
N TYR A 43 -14.16 -13.10 5.87
CA TYR A 43 -14.21 -11.76 6.45
C TYR A 43 -13.01 -11.46 7.36
N MET A 44 -12.68 -12.39 8.26
CA MET A 44 -11.55 -12.21 9.19
C MET A 44 -10.21 -12.12 8.47
N ASN A 45 -9.98 -12.98 7.47
CA ASN A 45 -8.76 -12.95 6.67
C ASN A 45 -8.63 -11.64 5.88
N ASN A 46 -9.74 -11.15 5.34
CA ASN A 46 -9.79 -9.86 4.64
C ASN A 46 -9.45 -8.69 5.57
N MET A 47 -10.01 -8.69 6.79
CA MET A 47 -9.68 -7.69 7.82
C MET A 47 -8.21 -7.75 8.25
N GLU A 48 -7.66 -8.95 8.42
CA GLU A 48 -6.24 -9.15 8.75
C GLU A 48 -5.32 -8.62 7.64
N ALA A 49 -5.63 -8.94 6.37
CA ALA A 49 -4.86 -8.46 5.23
C ALA A 49 -4.84 -6.93 5.14
N ILE A 50 -5.96 -6.27 5.41
CA ILE A 50 -6.05 -4.80 5.48
C ILE A 50 -5.19 -4.26 6.62
N ALA A 51 -5.27 -4.85 7.82
CA ALA A 51 -4.49 -4.41 8.98
C ALA A 51 -2.97 -4.54 8.72
N CYS A 52 -2.51 -5.68 8.19
CA CYS A 52 -1.11 -5.90 7.83
C CYS A 52 -0.63 -4.93 6.74
N PHE A 53 -1.51 -4.53 5.81
CA PHE A 53 -1.15 -3.49 4.85
C PHE A 53 -0.87 -2.15 5.52
N TYR A 54 -1.78 -1.68 6.39
CA TYR A 54 -1.60 -0.39 7.06
C TYR A 54 -0.40 -0.37 8.02
N GLU A 55 -0.07 -1.49 8.66
CA GLU A 55 1.13 -1.61 9.50
C GLU A 55 2.41 -1.44 8.66
N GLU A 56 2.59 -2.24 7.61
CA GLU A 56 3.76 -2.14 6.72
C GLU A 56 3.85 -0.79 5.99
N ALA A 57 2.70 -0.23 5.58
CA ALA A 57 2.65 1.09 4.98
C ALA A 57 3.06 2.16 6.00
N GLY A 58 2.58 2.07 7.24
CA GLY A 58 2.93 2.97 8.34
C GLY A 58 4.44 2.99 8.61
N GLU A 59 5.08 1.81 8.66
CA GLU A 59 6.54 1.71 8.79
C GLU A 59 7.26 2.42 7.66
N SER A 60 6.84 2.21 6.42
CA SER A 60 7.44 2.85 5.25
C SER A 60 7.27 4.36 5.28
N LEU A 61 6.06 4.85 5.57
CA LEU A 61 5.73 6.28 5.64
C LEU A 61 6.36 7.00 6.84
N SER A 62 6.82 6.25 7.85
CA SER A 62 7.54 6.83 8.99
C SER A 62 8.93 7.35 8.60
N GLU A 63 9.50 6.90 7.47
CA GLU A 63 10.75 7.41 6.92
C GLU A 63 10.53 8.77 6.24
N PRO A 64 11.03 9.91 6.79
CA PRO A 64 10.69 11.24 6.27
C PRO A 64 11.15 11.50 4.83
N ASP A 65 12.28 10.91 4.45
CA ASP A 65 12.83 11.03 3.09
C ASP A 65 11.95 10.28 2.07
N PHE A 66 11.43 9.12 2.45
CA PHE A 66 10.47 8.38 1.62
C PHE A 66 9.13 9.13 1.51
N LEU A 67 8.65 9.71 2.61
CA LEU A 67 7.43 10.52 2.59
C LEU A 67 7.57 11.74 1.66
N ASN A 68 8.73 12.38 1.65
CA ASN A 68 9.02 13.48 0.72
C ASN A 68 9.11 12.99 -0.73
N TYR A 69 9.70 11.81 -0.95
CA TYR A 69 9.70 11.18 -2.27
C TYR A 69 8.26 10.94 -2.78
N LEU A 70 7.38 10.36 -1.95
CA LEU A 70 5.98 10.12 -2.31
C LEU A 70 5.26 11.41 -2.69
N LYS A 71 5.36 12.48 -1.89
CA LYS A 71 4.73 13.78 -2.19
C LYS A 71 5.11 14.37 -3.55
N GLN A 72 6.27 14.00 -4.09
CA GLN A 72 6.77 14.48 -5.37
C GLN A 72 6.36 13.59 -6.55
N ASN A 73 6.05 12.31 -6.30
CA ASN A 73 5.87 11.29 -7.36
C ASN A 73 4.45 10.70 -7.38
N ASP A 74 3.71 10.76 -6.29
CA ASP A 74 2.36 10.20 -6.18
C ASP A 74 1.55 10.86 -5.04
N LEU A 75 0.52 11.63 -5.41
CA LEU A 75 -0.38 12.28 -4.46
C LEU A 75 -1.58 11.41 -4.06
N ASN A 76 -1.80 10.29 -4.74
CA ASN A 76 -3.07 9.54 -4.68
C ASN A 76 -2.94 8.11 -4.14
N LEU A 77 -1.76 7.74 -3.60
CA LEU A 77 -1.50 6.38 -3.13
C LEU A 77 -2.55 5.85 -2.12
N PHE A 78 -3.19 6.73 -1.34
CA PHE A 78 -4.17 6.38 -0.31
C PHE A 78 -5.59 6.89 -0.56
N ILE A 79 -5.91 7.42 -1.75
CA ILE A 79 -7.22 8.03 -2.04
C ILE A 79 -7.71 7.66 -3.46
N GLU A 80 -8.95 7.18 -3.53
CA GLU A 80 -9.99 7.81 -4.37
C GLU A 80 -11.18 8.15 -3.47
#